data_AF-A0A803NQ29-F1
#
_entry.id   AF-A0A803NQ29-F1
#
_cell.length_a   1.000
_cell.length_b   1.000
_cell.length_c   1.000
_cell.angle_alpha   90.00
_cell.angle_beta   90.00
_cell.angle_gamma   90.00
#
_symmetry.space_group_name_H-M   'P 1'
#
loop_
_entity.id
_entity.type
_entity.pdbx_description
1 polymer ?
#
loop_
_entity_poly.entity_id
_entity_poly.type
_entity_poly.pdbx_seq_one_letter_code
_entity_poly.pdbx_strand_id
1 'polypeptide(L)'
;MSMANSSTSISVTLTYLPNCHLRRSFLPNSNSKSKPTRIRCESTISPARLSTQSNLDGALADAVVVGGGISGLCIAQALATKHPNAAPNLILTEATDRVGGNITTIERDGYLWEEGPNSFQPSDPMLTMAVDSGLKEELVLGDPTAPRFVLWNGKLRPVPSSPKDLPFFDLMSIPGKLRAGFGALGIRPPPPGHEESVEEFVRRNLGDEVFERLIEPFCSGVYAGDPSKLSMKAAFGKVWKLEQIGGSIIGGTFKAIQERNQAPKTPRDPRLPKPKGQTVGSFRKGLAMLPNAISSRSALFFFFVLSKY
;
A
#
# COMPACT_ATOMS: atom_id res chain seq x y z
N MET A 1 36.98 22.87 -15.53
CA MET A 1 36.35 22.09 -14.44
C MET A 1 35.04 21.56 -15.01
N SER A 2 35.11 20.37 -15.61
CA SER A 2 34.07 19.80 -16.47
C SER A 2 33.16 18.87 -15.65
N MET A 3 31.85 19.09 -15.71
CA MET A 3 30.84 18.22 -15.12
C MET A 3 30.66 16.98 -15.98
N ALA A 4 30.94 15.80 -15.44
CA ALA A 4 30.60 14.52 -16.05
C ALA A 4 29.15 14.15 -15.66
N ASN A 5 28.23 14.26 -16.62
CA ASN A 5 26.91 13.63 -16.53
C ASN A 5 27.04 12.16 -16.93
N SER A 6 26.93 11.24 -15.97
CA SER A 6 26.83 9.81 -16.25
C SER A 6 25.36 9.42 -16.46
N SER A 7 24.91 9.42 -17.72
CA SER A 7 23.62 8.87 -18.10
C SER A 7 23.69 7.34 -18.05
N THR A 8 22.99 6.73 -17.09
CA THR A 8 22.87 5.27 -17.00
C THR A 8 21.73 4.84 -17.93
N SER A 9 22.06 4.18 -19.04
CA SER A 9 21.07 3.65 -19.97
C SER A 9 20.65 2.24 -19.53
N ILE A 10 19.37 2.04 -19.24
CA ILE A 10 18.80 0.72 -18.95
C ILE A 10 18.39 0.11 -20.29
N SER A 11 19.10 -0.91 -20.74
CA SER A 11 18.75 -1.67 -21.94
C SER A 11 17.81 -2.82 -21.56
N VAL A 12 16.57 -2.77 -22.06
CA VAL A 12 15.61 -3.88 -21.94
C VAL A 12 15.73 -4.74 -23.19
N THR A 13 16.27 -5.96 -23.05
CA THR A 13 16.43 -6.90 -24.16
C THR A 13 15.10 -7.60 -24.45
N LEU A 14 14.43 -7.21 -25.54
CA LEU A 14 13.32 -7.94 -26.14
C LEU A 14 13.86 -9.20 -26.83
N THR A 15 13.62 -10.38 -26.24
CA THR A 15 14.02 -11.65 -26.84
C THR A 15 12.84 -12.25 -27.59
N TYR A 16 12.85 -12.14 -28.91
CA TYR A 16 11.92 -12.87 -29.79
C TYR A 16 12.52 -14.27 -30.04
N LEU A 17 11.90 -15.32 -29.49
CA LEU A 17 12.28 -16.70 -29.79
C LEU A 17 11.30 -17.28 -30.81
N PRO A 18 11.70 -17.47 -32.09
CA PRO A 18 10.90 -18.24 -33.02
C PRO A 18 11.00 -19.73 -32.68
N ASN A 19 9.83 -20.38 -32.66
CA ASN A 19 9.58 -21.82 -32.45
C ASN A 19 10.79 -22.75 -32.58
N CYS A 20 11.22 -23.34 -31.47
CA CYS A 20 12.15 -24.47 -31.47
C CYS A 20 11.41 -25.74 -31.03
N HIS A 21 11.12 -26.63 -31.99
CA HIS A 21 10.64 -27.97 -31.71
C HIS A 21 11.80 -28.83 -31.18
N LEU A 22 11.71 -29.31 -29.93
CA LEU A 22 12.60 -30.34 -29.41
C LEU A 22 11.89 -31.70 -29.40
N ARG A 23 12.35 -32.61 -30.26
CA ARG A 23 12.04 -34.05 -30.22
C ARG A 23 12.79 -34.73 -29.07
N ARG A 24 12.11 -35.70 -28.46
CA ARG A 24 12.53 -36.58 -27.35
C ARG A 24 13.82 -37.37 -27.63
N SER A 25 14.55 -37.72 -26.56
CA SER A 25 14.95 -39.11 -26.35
C SER A 25 15.06 -39.45 -24.86
N PHE A 26 14.43 -40.57 -24.48
CA PHE A 26 14.50 -41.22 -23.17
C PHE A 26 15.47 -42.39 -23.30
N LEU A 27 16.41 -42.55 -22.36
CA LEU A 27 16.98 -43.85 -21.99
C LEU A 27 17.32 -43.89 -20.48
N PRO A 28 17.10 -45.02 -19.76
CA PRO A 28 17.30 -45.14 -18.31
C PRO A 28 18.60 -45.86 -17.90
N ASN A 29 18.83 -45.94 -16.58
CA ASN A 29 19.92 -46.59 -15.78
C ASN A 29 21.11 -45.71 -15.40
N SER A 30 21.75 -45.83 -14.22
CA SER A 30 21.54 -46.64 -13.00
C SER A 30 22.48 -46.13 -11.90
N ASN A 31 22.09 -46.29 -10.62
CA ASN A 31 22.91 -46.41 -9.40
C ASN A 31 24.30 -45.74 -9.33
N SER A 32 24.42 -44.68 -8.52
CA SER A 32 25.58 -44.49 -7.63
C SER A 32 25.26 -43.48 -6.52
N LYS A 33 25.60 -43.82 -5.27
CA LYS A 33 25.55 -42.93 -4.11
C LYS A 33 26.70 -41.93 -4.17
N SER A 34 26.42 -40.62 -4.24
CA SER A 34 27.44 -39.57 -4.05
C SER A 34 26.91 -38.43 -3.17
N LYS A 35 27.79 -37.96 -2.27
CA LYS A 35 27.61 -36.89 -1.27
C LYS A 35 27.08 -35.57 -1.89
N PRO A 36 26.44 -34.66 -1.13
CA PRO A 36 25.90 -33.42 -1.68
C PRO A 36 27.05 -32.48 -2.08
N THR A 37 27.35 -32.44 -3.38
CA THR A 37 28.29 -31.48 -3.94
C THR A 37 27.63 -30.11 -3.95
N ARG A 38 28.18 -29.14 -3.22
CA ARG A 38 27.73 -27.75 -3.24
C ARG A 38 28.13 -27.14 -4.59
N ILE A 39 27.20 -27.06 -5.53
CA ILE A 39 27.43 -26.44 -6.84
C ILE A 39 27.43 -24.92 -6.63
N ARG A 40 28.62 -24.32 -6.70
CA ARG A 40 28.78 -22.87 -6.81
C ARG A 40 28.58 -22.52 -8.28
N CYS A 41 27.47 -21.87 -8.59
CA CYS A 41 27.20 -21.34 -9.93
C CYS A 41 27.91 -19.99 -10.05
N GLU A 42 29.10 -19.98 -10.63
CA GLU A 42 29.72 -18.75 -11.14
C GLU A 42 29.44 -18.67 -12.64
N SER A 43 28.51 -17.81 -13.04
CA SER A 43 28.31 -17.48 -14.44
C SER A 43 29.29 -16.38 -14.82
N THR A 44 30.47 -16.76 -15.33
CA THR A 44 31.34 -15.84 -16.05
C THR A 44 30.71 -15.59 -17.42
N ILE A 45 30.03 -14.45 -17.58
CA ILE A 45 29.55 -14.02 -18.89
C ILE A 45 30.78 -13.54 -19.68
N SER A 46 31.30 -14.40 -20.55
CA SER A 46 32.21 -13.94 -21.60
C SER A 46 31.42 -13.01 -22.54
N PRO A 47 31.92 -11.82 -22.87
CA PRO A 47 31.28 -10.98 -23.88
C PRO A 47 31.52 -11.65 -25.23
N ALA A 48 30.58 -12.48 -25.67
CA ALA A 48 30.50 -12.84 -27.07
C ALA A 48 30.32 -11.53 -27.85
N ARG A 49 31.28 -11.20 -28.72
CA ARG A 49 31.14 -10.10 -29.69
C ARG A 49 29.92 -10.40 -30.54
N LEU A 50 28.80 -9.75 -30.21
CA LEU A 50 27.64 -9.75 -31.08
C LEU A 50 27.87 -8.70 -32.15
N SER A 51 27.81 -9.16 -33.40
CA SER A 51 27.83 -8.35 -34.61
C SER A 51 26.81 -7.22 -34.49
N THR A 52 27.31 -6.00 -34.50
CA THR A 52 26.54 -4.77 -34.63
C THR A 52 25.92 -4.71 -36.02
N GLN A 53 24.75 -5.30 -36.22
CA GLN A 53 23.84 -4.96 -37.33
C GLN A 53 22.49 -5.68 -37.18
N SER A 54 21.60 -5.05 -36.43
CA SER A 54 20.17 -5.07 -36.72
C SER A 54 19.62 -3.75 -36.21
N ASN A 55 19.00 -2.96 -37.10
CA ASN A 55 18.23 -1.77 -36.76
C ASN A 55 17.16 -2.16 -35.72
N LEU A 56 17.49 -1.96 -34.45
CA LEU A 56 16.49 -1.81 -33.42
C LEU A 56 16.07 -0.35 -33.51
N ASP A 57 15.08 -0.07 -34.36
CA ASP A 57 14.14 1.02 -34.11
C ASP A 57 13.31 0.66 -32.87
N GLY A 58 13.98 0.39 -31.76
CA GLY A 58 13.38 0.16 -30.47
C GLY A 58 12.86 1.51 -30.02
N ALA A 59 11.54 1.70 -30.05
CA ALA A 59 10.92 2.88 -29.48
C ALA A 59 11.50 3.11 -28.09
N LEU A 60 12.28 4.18 -27.96
CA LEU A 60 12.91 4.55 -26.69
C LEU A 60 11.78 4.87 -25.71
N ALA A 61 11.74 4.14 -24.60
CA ALA A 61 10.82 4.45 -23.52
C ALA A 61 11.38 5.59 -22.68
N ASP A 62 10.58 6.62 -22.44
CA ASP A 62 10.93 7.73 -21.54
C ASP A 62 10.82 7.29 -20.08
N ALA A 63 9.90 6.36 -19.79
CA ALA A 63 9.73 5.78 -18.47
C ALA A 63 9.23 4.34 -18.56
N VAL A 64 9.70 3.50 -17.64
CA VAL A 64 9.20 2.13 -17.45
C VAL A 64 8.70 1.98 -16.01
N VAL A 65 7.42 1.65 -15.86
CA VAL A 65 6.80 1.28 -14.59
C VAL A 65 6.80 -0.24 -14.47
N VAL A 66 7.42 -0.75 -13.41
CA VAL A 66 7.49 -2.19 -13.13
C VAL A 66 6.46 -2.57 -12.08
N GLY A 67 5.46 -3.36 -12.48
CA GLY A 67 4.33 -3.81 -11.67
C GLY A 67 3.03 -3.08 -11.99
N GLY A 68 2.04 -3.84 -12.47
CA GLY A 68 0.66 -3.43 -12.73
C GLY A 68 -0.26 -3.50 -11.50
N GLY A 69 0.30 -3.40 -10.29
CA GLY A 69 -0.46 -3.17 -9.06
C GLY A 69 -1.03 -1.76 -9.00
N ILE A 70 -1.86 -1.47 -7.98
CA ILE A 70 -2.51 -0.16 -7.84
C ILE A 70 -1.52 1.01 -7.85
N SER A 71 -0.34 0.86 -7.23
CA SER A 71 0.69 1.91 -7.23
C SER A 71 1.21 2.21 -8.64
N GLY A 72 1.55 1.17 -9.41
CA GLY A 72 2.07 1.34 -10.77
C GLY A 72 1.01 1.91 -11.71
N LEU A 73 -0.24 1.44 -11.60
CA LEU A 73 -1.37 1.98 -12.36
C LEU A 73 -1.63 3.45 -12.05
N CYS A 74 -1.59 3.85 -10.77
CA CYS A 74 -1.73 5.25 -10.37
C CYS A 74 -0.61 6.13 -10.94
N ILE A 75 0.64 5.68 -10.89
CA ILE A 75 1.78 6.39 -11.49
C ILE A 75 1.57 6.54 -12.99
N ALA A 76 1.21 5.45 -13.66
CA ALA A 76 1.05 5.43 -15.09
C ALA A 76 -0.10 6.33 -15.56
N GLN A 77 -1.23 6.34 -14.84
CA GLN A 77 -2.33 7.26 -15.09
C GLN A 77 -1.94 8.72 -14.84
N ALA A 78 -1.20 9.00 -13.76
CA ALA A 78 -0.76 10.36 -13.45
C ALA A 78 0.20 10.90 -14.54
N LEU A 79 1.13 10.09 -15.02
CA LEU A 79 2.01 10.44 -16.13
C LEU A 79 1.23 10.64 -17.43
N ALA A 80 0.29 9.76 -17.76
CA ALA A 80 -0.50 9.88 -18.98
C ALA A 80 -1.46 11.07 -19.01
N THR A 81 -1.96 11.52 -17.83
CA THR A 81 -3.04 12.52 -17.76
C THR A 81 -2.60 13.87 -17.23
N LYS A 82 -1.82 13.90 -16.14
CA LYS A 82 -1.42 15.14 -15.45
C LYS A 82 -0.04 15.61 -15.88
N HIS A 83 0.80 14.69 -16.33
CA HIS A 83 2.17 14.98 -16.75
C HIS A 83 2.52 14.38 -18.13
N PRO A 84 1.67 14.56 -19.17
CA PRO A 84 1.84 13.87 -20.46
C PRO A 84 3.17 14.19 -21.16
N ASN A 85 3.75 15.35 -20.89
CA ASN A 85 5.03 15.77 -21.46
C ASN A 85 6.25 15.24 -20.67
N ALA A 86 6.04 14.66 -19.48
CA ALA A 86 7.15 14.16 -18.65
C ALA A 86 7.64 12.78 -19.10
N ALA A 87 6.75 11.94 -19.63
CA ALA A 87 7.09 10.64 -20.21
C ALA A 87 6.11 10.27 -21.34
N PRO A 88 6.26 10.88 -22.54
CA PRO A 88 5.39 10.59 -23.69
C PRO A 88 5.37 9.10 -24.07
N ASN A 89 6.51 8.43 -24.00
CA ASN A 89 6.67 6.99 -24.27
C ASN A 89 6.77 6.22 -22.95
N LEU A 90 5.64 6.09 -22.25
CA LEU A 90 5.52 5.34 -21.02
C LEU A 90 5.22 3.85 -21.30
N ILE A 91 5.99 2.95 -20.69
CA ILE A 91 5.71 1.51 -20.67
C ILE A 91 5.34 1.09 -19.24
N LEU A 92 4.26 0.34 -19.08
CA LEU A 92 3.93 -0.37 -17.83
C LEU A 92 4.09 -1.87 -18.07
N THR A 93 4.80 -2.55 -17.18
CA THR A 93 5.03 -3.99 -17.22
C THR A 93 4.38 -4.67 -16.03
N GLU A 94 3.87 -5.89 -16.21
CA GLU A 94 3.24 -6.69 -15.16
C GLU A 94 3.66 -8.15 -15.34
N ALA A 95 4.04 -8.80 -14.24
CA ALA A 95 4.55 -10.16 -14.29
C ALA A 95 3.44 -11.21 -14.46
N THR A 96 2.23 -10.90 -14.02
CA THR A 96 1.06 -11.77 -14.10
C THR A 96 0.20 -11.48 -15.34
N ASP A 97 -0.84 -12.28 -15.53
CA ASP A 97 -1.81 -12.16 -16.63
C ASP A 97 -2.90 -11.10 -16.37
N ARG A 98 -2.84 -10.38 -15.24
CA ARG A 98 -3.82 -9.38 -14.87
C ARG A 98 -3.20 -8.20 -14.14
N VAL A 99 -3.89 -7.06 -14.17
CA VAL A 99 -3.59 -5.92 -13.31
C VAL A 99 -4.19 -6.06 -11.91
N GLY A 100 -3.83 -5.13 -11.04
CA GLY A 100 -4.41 -4.94 -9.71
C GLY A 100 -3.52 -5.40 -8.56
N GLY A 101 -2.53 -6.26 -8.84
CA GLY A 101 -1.65 -6.82 -7.82
C GLY A 101 -2.46 -7.52 -6.73
N ASN A 102 -2.29 -7.08 -5.48
CA ASN A 102 -3.03 -7.66 -4.34
C ASN A 102 -4.54 -7.42 -4.39
N ILE A 103 -5.04 -6.49 -5.22
CA ILE A 103 -6.48 -6.30 -5.41
C ILE A 103 -7.03 -7.46 -6.24
N THR A 104 -7.88 -8.27 -5.62
CA THR A 104 -8.48 -9.45 -6.22
C THR A 104 -9.91 -9.56 -5.76
N THR A 105 -10.85 -9.40 -6.68
CA THR A 105 -12.28 -9.58 -6.42
C THR A 105 -12.75 -10.83 -7.17
N ILE A 106 -13.48 -11.70 -6.48
CA ILE A 106 -14.06 -12.91 -7.06
C ILE A 106 -15.58 -12.82 -7.00
N GLU A 107 -16.23 -13.16 -8.11
CA GLU A 107 -17.68 -13.35 -8.20
C GLU A 107 -17.95 -14.81 -8.55
N ARG A 108 -18.57 -15.57 -7.64
CA ARG A 108 -18.89 -16.99 -7.83
C ARG A 108 -20.09 -17.39 -6.97
N ASP A 109 -20.95 -18.26 -7.50
CA ASP A 109 -22.10 -18.82 -6.77
C ASP A 109 -23.07 -17.75 -6.22
N GLY A 110 -23.16 -16.59 -6.88
CA GLY A 110 -23.97 -15.46 -6.43
C GLY A 110 -23.33 -14.60 -5.32
N TYR A 111 -22.10 -14.91 -4.93
CA TYR A 111 -21.32 -14.15 -3.96
C TYR A 111 -20.24 -13.31 -4.63
N LEU A 112 -19.97 -12.16 -4.01
CA LEU A 112 -18.86 -11.29 -4.34
C LEU A 112 -17.97 -11.15 -3.10
N TRP A 113 -16.70 -11.50 -3.22
CA TRP A 113 -15.74 -11.33 -2.12
C TRP A 113 -14.38 -10.86 -2.63
N GLU A 114 -13.56 -10.43 -1.69
CA GLU A 114 -12.24 -9.87 -1.94
C GLU A 114 -11.19 -10.79 -1.31
N GLU A 115 -10.17 -11.19 -2.07
CA GLU A 115 -9.06 -12.04 -1.58
C GLU A 115 -7.84 -11.21 -1.13
N GLY A 116 -7.93 -9.89 -1.24
CA GLY A 116 -6.92 -8.94 -0.74
C GLY A 116 -7.56 -7.81 0.07
N PRO A 117 -7.38 -6.53 -0.30
CA PRO A 117 -8.04 -5.44 0.40
C PRO A 117 -9.57 -5.53 0.21
N ASN A 118 -10.33 -5.22 1.26
CA ASN A 118 -11.80 -5.27 1.19
C ASN A 118 -12.45 -3.89 1.01
N SER A 119 -11.73 -2.83 1.41
CA SER A 119 -12.20 -1.45 1.33
C SER A 119 -11.03 -0.47 1.35
N PHE A 120 -11.31 0.81 1.11
CA PHE A 120 -10.34 1.90 1.22
C PHE A 120 -10.89 3.05 2.05
N GLN A 121 -10.00 3.86 2.64
CA GLN A 121 -10.42 5.16 3.18
C GLN A 121 -10.70 6.13 2.02
N PRO A 122 -11.91 6.70 1.88
CA PRO A 122 -12.26 7.63 0.80
C PRO A 122 -11.62 9.02 1.00
N SER A 123 -10.29 9.06 0.97
CA SER A 123 -9.51 10.30 0.95
C SER A 123 -9.64 10.99 -0.40
N ASP A 124 -9.40 12.29 -0.46
CA ASP A 124 -9.51 13.05 -1.71
C ASP A 124 -8.61 12.47 -2.83
N PRO A 125 -7.34 12.08 -2.61
CA PRO A 125 -6.54 11.41 -3.64
C PRO A 125 -7.20 10.13 -4.16
N MET A 126 -7.73 9.28 -3.26
CA MET A 126 -8.41 8.05 -3.63
C MET A 126 -9.69 8.30 -4.44
N LEU A 127 -10.50 9.27 -4.01
CA LEU A 127 -11.71 9.67 -4.70
C LEU A 127 -11.42 10.31 -6.06
N THR A 128 -10.35 11.11 -6.17
CA THR A 128 -9.88 11.65 -7.44
C THR A 128 -9.53 10.53 -8.40
N MET A 129 -8.81 9.49 -7.96
CA MET A 129 -8.51 8.33 -8.81
C MET A 129 -9.77 7.60 -9.28
N ALA A 130 -10.75 7.40 -8.38
CA ALA A 130 -12.02 6.78 -8.75
C ALA A 130 -12.80 7.62 -9.78
N VAL A 131 -12.89 8.94 -9.56
CA VAL A 131 -13.60 9.88 -10.45
C VAL A 131 -12.90 10.00 -11.80
N ASP A 132 -11.57 10.18 -11.81
CA ASP A 132 -10.77 10.29 -13.04
C ASP A 132 -10.79 8.98 -13.85
N SER A 133 -11.02 7.84 -13.19
CA SER A 133 -11.25 6.52 -13.83
C SER A 133 -12.71 6.27 -14.22
N GLY A 134 -13.60 7.24 -14.01
CA GLY A 134 -15.02 7.17 -14.36
C GLY A 134 -15.85 6.22 -13.48
N LEU A 135 -15.38 5.90 -12.28
CA LEU A 135 -16.05 5.01 -11.33
C LEU A 135 -16.85 5.76 -10.26
N LYS A 136 -17.13 7.05 -10.46
CA LYS A 136 -17.83 7.89 -9.49
C LYS A 136 -19.16 7.28 -9.05
N GLU A 137 -19.98 6.84 -10.00
CA GLU A 137 -21.32 6.30 -9.75
C GLU A 137 -21.29 4.83 -9.28
N GLU A 138 -20.11 4.19 -9.33
CA GLU A 138 -19.89 2.83 -8.85
C GLU A 138 -19.42 2.79 -7.40
N LEU A 139 -19.09 3.95 -6.81
CA LEU A 139 -18.65 4.04 -5.42
C LEU A 139 -19.76 3.59 -4.47
N VAL A 140 -19.39 2.68 -3.58
CA VAL A 140 -20.22 2.23 -2.46
C VAL A 140 -19.53 2.65 -1.18
N LEU A 141 -20.20 3.46 -0.36
CA LEU A 141 -19.68 3.88 0.95
C LEU A 141 -20.36 3.06 2.04
N GLY A 142 -19.55 2.57 2.99
CA GLY A 142 -20.05 1.84 4.15
C GLY A 142 -20.87 2.74 5.08
N ASP A 143 -21.73 2.13 5.89
CA ASP A 143 -22.50 2.83 6.90
C ASP A 143 -21.56 3.53 7.91
N PRO A 144 -21.59 4.87 8.02
CA PRO A 144 -20.71 5.59 8.94
C PRO A 144 -21.05 5.38 10.41
N THR A 145 -22.20 4.77 10.71
CA THR A 145 -22.66 4.45 12.07
C THR A 145 -22.35 3.02 12.48
N ALA A 146 -21.82 2.20 11.56
CA ALA A 146 -21.47 0.82 11.84
C ALA A 146 -20.42 0.72 12.97
N PRO A 147 -20.72 0.02 14.07
CA PRO A 147 -19.79 -0.13 15.18
C PRO A 147 -18.62 -1.04 14.78
N ARG A 148 -17.44 -0.72 15.32
CA ARG A 148 -16.25 -1.59 15.27
C ARG A 148 -16.12 -2.27 16.61
N PHE A 149 -15.75 -3.55 16.63
CA PHE A 149 -15.68 -4.34 17.85
C PHE A 149 -14.27 -4.89 18.08
N VAL A 150 -13.90 -5.01 19.35
CA VAL A 150 -12.79 -5.85 19.79
C VAL A 150 -13.38 -7.03 20.57
N LEU A 151 -12.92 -8.24 20.27
CA LEU A 151 -13.22 -9.41 21.09
C LEU A 151 -12.29 -9.38 22.31
N TRP A 152 -12.85 -9.21 23.50
CA TRP A 152 -12.08 -9.17 24.74
C TRP A 152 -12.82 -9.91 25.85
N ASN A 153 -12.13 -10.87 26.48
CA ASN A 153 -12.69 -11.78 27.49
C ASN A 153 -13.99 -12.45 27.02
N GLY A 154 -13.98 -13.01 25.81
CA GLY A 154 -15.12 -13.74 25.23
C GLY A 154 -16.33 -12.88 24.84
N LYS A 155 -16.23 -11.54 24.93
CA LYS A 155 -17.32 -10.62 24.58
C LYS A 155 -16.88 -9.63 23.51
N LEU A 156 -17.72 -9.41 22.51
CA LEU A 156 -17.56 -8.32 21.54
C LEU A 156 -17.88 -6.99 22.22
N ARG A 157 -16.91 -6.08 22.23
CA ARG A 157 -17.01 -4.77 22.88
C ARG A 157 -16.84 -3.67 21.84
N PRO A 158 -17.77 -2.71 21.76
CA PRO A 158 -17.70 -1.66 20.76
C PRO A 158 -16.54 -0.70 21.08
N VAL A 159 -15.79 -0.34 20.04
CA VAL A 159 -14.77 0.71 20.08
C VAL A 159 -15.47 2.08 20.00
N PRO A 160 -15.11 3.05 20.85
CA PRO A 160 -15.77 4.33 20.89
C PRO A 160 -15.44 5.09 19.61
N SER A 161 -16.48 5.53 18.91
CA SER A 161 -16.38 6.29 17.66
C SER A 161 -16.38 7.80 17.90
N SER A 162 -16.89 8.22 19.06
CA SER A 162 -17.00 9.61 19.47
C SER A 162 -16.75 9.78 20.97
N PRO A 163 -16.41 10.99 21.45
CA PRO A 163 -16.28 11.26 22.89
C PRO A 163 -17.53 10.95 23.71
N LYS A 164 -18.73 10.97 23.09
CA LYS A 164 -20.00 10.62 23.74
C LYS A 164 -20.11 9.14 24.10
N ASP A 165 -19.28 8.29 23.48
CA ASP A 165 -19.28 6.84 23.71
C ASP A 165 -18.40 6.46 24.92
N LEU A 166 -17.52 7.35 25.37
CA LEU A 166 -16.57 7.10 26.47
C LEU A 166 -17.21 6.70 27.81
N PRO A 167 -18.40 7.20 28.20
CA PRO A 167 -19.09 6.74 29.42
C PRO A 167 -19.51 5.27 29.35
N PHE A 168 -19.92 4.79 28.16
CA PHE A 168 -20.37 3.41 27.93
C PHE A 168 -19.25 2.48 27.46
N PHE A 169 -18.05 3.04 27.28
CA PHE A 169 -16.88 2.31 26.82
C PHE A 169 -16.34 1.38 27.92
N ASP A 170 -16.59 0.09 27.75
CA ASP A 170 -16.27 -0.98 28.71
C ASP A 170 -15.09 -1.88 28.23
N LEU A 171 -14.14 -1.31 27.50
CA LEU A 171 -12.93 -2.05 27.09
C LEU A 171 -11.73 -1.71 27.99
N MET A 172 -11.76 -0.55 28.66
CA MET A 172 -10.75 -0.12 29.63
C MET A 172 -11.33 -0.02 31.03
N SER A 173 -10.52 -0.41 32.01
CA SER A 173 -10.80 -0.19 33.43
C SER A 173 -10.72 1.30 33.76
N ILE A 174 -11.29 1.71 34.89
CA ILE A 174 -11.19 3.11 35.36
C ILE A 174 -9.70 3.53 35.52
N PRO A 175 -8.83 2.73 36.17
CA PRO A 175 -7.39 3.03 36.21
C PRO A 175 -6.76 3.13 34.81
N GLY A 176 -7.13 2.24 33.88
CA GLY A 176 -6.66 2.29 32.49
C GLY A 176 -7.05 3.58 31.78
N LYS A 177 -8.30 4.03 31.95
CA LYS A 177 -8.79 5.32 31.40
C LYS A 177 -7.99 6.51 31.96
N LEU A 178 -7.75 6.54 33.27
CA LEU A 178 -6.96 7.58 33.92
C LEU A 178 -5.50 7.56 33.42
N ARG A 179 -4.88 6.38 33.37
CA ARG A 179 -3.52 6.18 32.85
C ARG A 179 -3.38 6.67 31.41
N ALA A 180 -4.36 6.39 30.56
CA ALA A 180 -4.39 6.86 29.18
C ALA A 180 -4.53 8.37 29.10
N GLY A 181 -5.46 8.95 29.89
CA GLY A 181 -5.69 10.40 29.93
C GLY A 181 -4.45 11.18 30.38
N PHE A 182 -3.84 10.80 31.51
CA PHE A 182 -2.63 11.45 32.02
C PHE A 182 -1.46 11.35 31.05
N GLY A 183 -1.24 10.18 30.45
CA GLY A 183 -0.16 10.01 29.50
C GLY A 183 -0.39 10.76 28.18
N ALA A 184 -1.65 10.87 27.71
CA ALA A 184 -2.01 11.68 26.55
C ALA A 184 -1.78 13.19 26.79
N LEU A 185 -1.91 13.66 28.03
CA LEU A 185 -1.57 15.01 28.47
C LEU A 185 -0.05 15.24 28.59
N GLY A 186 0.74 14.16 28.66
CA GLY A 186 2.20 14.23 28.79
C GLY A 186 2.75 13.84 30.16
N ILE A 187 1.92 13.37 31.09
CA ILE A 187 2.36 12.82 32.38
C ILE A 187 2.77 11.37 32.18
N ARG A 188 4.05 11.19 31.82
CA ARG A 188 4.65 9.91 31.42
C ARG A 188 6.18 10.02 31.33
N PRO A 189 6.91 8.91 31.19
CA PRO A 189 8.34 8.94 30.92
C PRO A 189 8.70 9.71 29.63
N PRO A 190 9.90 10.32 29.58
CA PRO A 190 10.41 10.95 28.36
C PRO A 190 10.58 9.92 27.23
N PRO A 191 10.54 10.35 25.95
CA PRO A 191 10.86 9.48 24.83
C PRO A 191 12.28 8.90 24.97
N PRO A 192 12.49 7.65 24.55
CA PRO A 192 13.83 7.08 24.51
C PRO A 192 14.66 7.75 23.39
N GLY A 193 15.99 7.65 23.50
CA GLY A 193 16.92 8.18 22.49
C GLY A 193 17.01 7.36 21.20
N HIS A 194 16.02 6.52 20.90
CA HIS A 194 15.97 5.65 19.73
C HIS A 194 14.56 5.65 19.10
N GLU A 195 14.42 5.03 17.93
CA GLU A 195 13.13 4.90 17.26
C GLU A 195 12.28 3.81 17.92
N GLU A 196 11.14 4.21 18.47
CA GLU A 196 10.22 3.31 19.17
C GLU A 196 9.40 2.44 18.21
N SER A 197 9.15 1.22 18.66
CA SER A 197 8.05 0.40 18.17
C SER A 197 6.68 1.01 18.51
N VAL A 198 5.63 0.52 17.84
CA VAL A 198 4.24 0.88 18.17
C VAL A 198 3.92 0.49 19.61
N GLU A 199 4.40 -0.67 20.07
CA GLU A 199 4.23 -1.11 21.45
C GLU A 199 4.85 -0.15 22.46
N GLU A 200 6.15 0.14 22.34
CA GLU A 200 6.87 1.01 23.28
C GLU A 200 6.22 2.39 23.36
N PHE A 201 5.93 3.00 22.20
CA PHE A 201 5.33 4.32 22.15
C PHE A 201 3.97 4.33 22.84
N VAL A 202 3.10 3.36 22.55
CA VAL A 202 1.73 3.33 23.07
C VAL A 202 1.72 2.98 24.56
N ARG A 203 2.50 2.00 25.01
CA ARG A 203 2.59 1.68 26.44
C ARG A 203 3.13 2.86 27.24
N ARG A 204 4.16 3.55 26.72
CA ARG A 204 4.70 4.77 27.35
C ARG A 204 3.66 5.90 27.37
N ASN A 205 3.01 6.17 26.24
CA ASN A 205 2.09 7.30 26.13
C ASN A 205 0.71 7.05 26.77
N LEU A 206 0.15 5.86 26.64
CA LEU A 206 -1.26 5.59 26.90
C LEU A 206 -1.48 4.41 27.86
N GLY A 207 -0.44 3.60 28.10
CA GLY A 207 -0.49 2.47 29.02
C GLY A 207 -0.88 1.14 28.38
N ASP A 208 -0.76 0.08 29.16
CA ASP A 208 -0.87 -1.31 28.70
C ASP A 208 -2.27 -1.65 28.18
N GLU A 209 -3.32 -1.19 28.87
CA GLU A 209 -4.69 -1.49 28.44
C GLU A 209 -5.02 -0.90 27.07
N VAL A 210 -4.49 0.28 26.73
CA VAL A 210 -4.69 0.86 25.40
C VAL A 210 -3.94 0.05 24.36
N PHE A 211 -2.73 -0.41 24.68
CA PHE A 211 -1.97 -1.25 23.77
C PHE A 211 -2.69 -2.58 23.51
N GLU A 212 -2.90 -3.39 24.54
CA GLU A 212 -3.40 -4.77 24.44
C GLU A 212 -4.84 -4.84 23.93
N ARG A 213 -5.68 -3.87 24.31
CA ARG A 213 -7.13 -3.94 24.05
C ARG A 213 -7.58 -3.11 22.87
N LEU A 214 -6.75 -2.20 22.36
CA LEU A 214 -7.10 -1.35 21.21
C LEU A 214 -6.06 -1.42 20.10
N ILE A 215 -4.80 -1.12 20.42
CA ILE A 215 -3.78 -0.92 19.38
C ILE A 215 -3.26 -2.23 18.81
N GLU A 216 -3.03 -3.26 19.62
CA GLU A 216 -2.61 -4.58 19.14
C GLU A 216 -3.69 -5.21 18.22
N PRO A 217 -4.99 -5.29 18.61
CA PRO A 217 -6.05 -5.74 17.72
C PRO A 217 -6.10 -4.92 16.42
N PHE A 218 -5.94 -3.60 16.51
CA PHE A 218 -5.90 -2.73 15.33
C PHE A 218 -4.71 -3.06 14.41
N CYS A 219 -3.51 -3.24 14.97
CA CYS A 219 -2.31 -3.56 14.19
C CYS A 219 -2.43 -4.93 13.51
N SER A 220 -3.03 -5.91 14.18
CA SER A 220 -3.30 -7.22 13.58
C SER A 220 -4.22 -7.11 12.36
N GLY A 221 -5.24 -6.24 12.40
CA GLY A 221 -6.19 -6.05 11.31
C GLY A 221 -5.67 -5.20 10.14
N VAL A 222 -4.75 -4.25 10.40
CA VAL A 222 -4.27 -3.31 9.37
C VAL A 222 -2.93 -3.74 8.76
N TYR A 223 -1.99 -4.17 9.60
CA TYR A 223 -0.64 -4.51 9.17
C TYR A 223 -0.40 -6.02 9.11
N ALA A 224 -1.29 -6.84 9.68
CA ALA A 224 -1.08 -8.27 9.89
C ALA A 224 0.31 -8.56 10.50
N GLY A 225 0.78 -7.65 11.35
CA GLY A 225 2.16 -7.60 11.82
C GLY A 225 2.25 -7.43 13.33
N ASP A 226 3.43 -7.77 13.86
CA ASP A 226 3.76 -7.71 15.27
C ASP A 226 4.09 -6.26 15.69
N PRO A 227 3.25 -5.61 16.53
CA PRO A 227 3.43 -4.21 16.89
C PRO A 227 4.71 -3.94 17.71
N SER A 228 5.34 -4.97 18.30
CA SER A 228 6.65 -4.84 18.93
C SER A 228 7.79 -4.61 17.93
N LYS A 229 7.56 -4.89 16.64
CA LYS A 229 8.52 -4.74 15.54
C LYS A 229 8.13 -3.66 14.53
N LEU A 230 6.92 -3.11 14.63
CA LEU A 230 6.46 -2.03 13.76
C LEU A 230 7.01 -0.70 14.26
N SER A 231 7.71 0.06 13.42
CA SER A 231 8.12 1.44 13.76
C SER A 231 6.89 2.32 13.96
N MET A 232 6.83 3.02 15.10
CA MET A 232 5.77 3.99 15.37
C MET A 232 5.79 5.15 14.38
N LYS A 233 6.99 5.60 13.99
CA LYS A 233 7.18 6.71 13.05
C LYS A 233 6.69 6.33 11.65
N ALA A 234 6.95 5.11 11.21
CA ALA A 234 6.54 4.63 9.89
C ALA A 234 5.05 4.27 9.84
N ALA A 235 4.56 3.50 10.81
CA ALA A 235 3.18 3.02 10.83
C ALA A 235 2.18 4.13 11.22
N PHE A 236 2.49 4.90 12.27
CA PHE A 236 1.59 5.89 12.85
C PHE A 236 2.21 7.30 12.86
N GLY A 237 2.92 7.66 11.79
CA GLY A 237 3.69 8.91 11.71
C GLY A 237 2.91 10.18 12.02
N LYS A 238 1.60 10.22 11.72
CA LYS A 238 0.73 11.35 12.11
C LYS A 238 0.61 11.50 13.63
N VAL A 239 0.41 10.40 14.35
CA VAL A 239 0.29 10.40 15.82
C VAL A 239 1.66 10.65 16.46
N TRP A 240 2.70 9.99 15.94
CA TRP A 240 4.08 10.23 16.37
C TRP A 240 4.44 11.72 16.28
N LYS A 241 4.09 12.39 15.16
CA LYS A 241 4.34 13.81 14.97
C LYS A 241 3.63 14.71 15.98
N LEU A 242 2.49 14.30 16.55
CA LEU A 242 1.79 15.10 17.58
C LEU A 242 2.67 15.26 18.83
N GLU A 243 3.27 14.17 19.31
CA GLU A 243 4.24 14.25 20.42
C GLU A 243 5.39 15.19 20.08
N GLN A 244 5.95 15.07 18.87
CA GLN A 244 7.12 15.87 18.46
C GLN A 244 6.83 17.37 18.43
N ILE A 245 5.67 17.78 17.92
CA ILE A 245 5.35 19.20 17.75
C ILE A 245 4.81 19.86 19.03
N GLY A 246 4.18 19.08 19.92
CA GLY A 246 3.44 19.60 21.06
C GLY A 246 3.79 18.98 22.41
N GLY A 247 4.84 18.17 22.50
CA GLY A 247 5.33 17.52 23.74
C GLY A 247 4.45 16.39 24.28
N SER A 248 3.18 16.35 23.88
CA SER A 248 2.22 15.30 24.20
C SER A 248 1.23 15.11 23.05
N ILE A 249 0.44 14.03 23.08
CA ILE A 249 -0.56 13.75 22.04
C ILE A 249 -1.62 14.87 22.00
N ILE A 250 -2.09 15.30 23.17
CA ILE A 250 -3.08 16.37 23.28
C ILE A 250 -2.48 17.72 22.88
N GLY A 251 -1.28 18.06 23.38
CA GLY A 251 -0.59 19.29 23.00
C GLY A 251 -0.33 19.39 21.50
N GLY A 252 0.09 18.29 20.89
CA GLY A 252 0.27 18.18 19.45
C GLY A 252 -1.02 18.32 18.66
N THR A 253 -2.12 17.77 19.18
CA THR A 253 -3.45 17.91 18.57
C THR A 253 -3.89 19.36 18.52
N PHE A 254 -3.74 20.11 19.61
CA PHE A 254 -4.06 21.53 19.65
C PHE A 254 -3.22 22.33 18.64
N LYS A 255 -1.91 22.07 18.60
CA LYS A 255 -1.01 22.74 17.66
C LYS A 255 -1.35 22.42 16.20
N ALA A 256 -1.64 21.16 15.88
CA ALA A 256 -2.06 20.75 14.54
C ALA A 256 -3.39 21.40 14.10
N ILE A 257 -4.34 21.58 15.03
CA ILE A 257 -5.60 22.31 14.77
C ILE A 257 -5.31 23.79 14.51
N GLN A 258 -4.46 24.42 15.32
CA GLN A 258 -4.06 25.81 15.16
C GLN A 258 -3.39 26.05 13.79
N GLU A 259 -2.41 25.23 13.43
CA GLU A 259 -1.72 25.29 12.14
C GLU A 259 -2.71 25.11 10.97
N ARG A 260 -3.63 24.14 11.08
CA ARG A 260 -4.67 23.91 10.07
C ARG A 260 -5.62 25.11 9.89
N ASN A 261 -5.94 25.81 10.97
CA ASN A 261 -6.81 26.98 10.93
C ASN A 261 -6.11 28.20 10.32
N GLN A 262 -4.78 28.29 10.43
CA GLN A 262 -3.97 29.36 9.87
C GLN A 262 -3.57 29.10 8.41
N ALA A 263 -3.48 27.83 7.99
CA ALA A 263 -3.09 27.46 6.64
C ALA A 263 -4.15 27.88 5.60
N PRO A 264 -3.74 28.36 4.40
CA PRO A 264 -4.64 28.61 3.29
C PRO A 264 -5.42 27.34 2.93
N LYS A 265 -6.74 27.44 2.82
CA LYS A 265 -7.59 26.31 2.42
C LYS A 265 -7.47 26.11 0.91
N THR A 266 -6.80 25.03 0.48
CA THR A 266 -6.84 24.61 -0.91
C THR A 266 -8.29 24.23 -1.29
N PRO A 267 -8.85 24.78 -2.37
CA PRO A 267 -10.17 24.37 -2.84
C PRO A 267 -10.19 22.88 -3.15
N ARG A 268 -11.19 22.18 -2.59
CA ARG A 268 -11.43 20.76 -2.89
C ARG A 268 -12.13 20.64 -4.24
N ASP A 269 -11.73 19.66 -5.05
CA ASP A 269 -12.36 19.36 -6.33
C ASP A 269 -13.88 19.10 -6.13
N PRO A 270 -14.76 19.89 -6.76
CA PRO A 270 -16.21 19.80 -6.58
C PRO A 270 -16.82 18.51 -7.14
N ARG A 271 -16.11 17.79 -8.01
CA ARG A 271 -16.57 16.52 -8.58
C ARG A 271 -16.59 15.40 -7.54
N LEU A 272 -15.74 15.52 -6.51
CA LEU A 272 -15.52 14.46 -5.51
C LEU A 272 -16.72 14.34 -4.56
N PRO A 273 -17.25 13.12 -4.35
CA PRO A 273 -18.27 12.91 -3.33
C PRO A 273 -17.74 13.32 -1.95
N LYS A 274 -18.63 13.71 -1.04
CA LYS A 274 -18.27 14.09 0.35
C LYS A 274 -18.67 12.96 1.30
N PRO A 275 -17.72 12.08 1.70
CA PRO A 275 -18.03 11.05 2.67
C PRO A 275 -18.51 11.68 3.98
N LYS A 276 -19.53 11.08 4.60
CA LYS A 276 -20.02 11.50 5.92
C LYS A 276 -19.43 10.57 6.97
N GLY A 277 -19.00 11.12 8.10
CA GLY A 277 -18.52 10.34 9.24
C GLY A 277 -17.32 9.43 8.95
N GLN A 278 -17.15 8.40 9.78
CA GLN A 278 -16.08 7.41 9.63
C GLN A 278 -16.52 6.25 8.74
N THR A 279 -16.48 6.47 7.43
CA THR A 279 -16.84 5.46 6.43
C THR A 279 -15.61 4.93 5.69
N VAL A 280 -15.77 3.75 5.09
CA VAL A 280 -14.86 3.13 4.13
C VAL A 280 -15.57 3.03 2.77
N GLY A 281 -14.81 3.00 1.69
CA GLY A 281 -15.32 2.86 0.33
C GLY A 281 -14.99 1.50 -0.28
N SER A 282 -15.86 1.06 -1.19
CA SER A 282 -15.63 0.00 -2.16
C SER A 282 -16.33 0.38 -3.47
N PHE A 283 -16.45 -0.57 -4.41
CA PHE A 283 -17.23 -0.40 -5.64
C PHE A 283 -18.28 -1.51 -5.78
N ARG A 284 -19.30 -1.27 -6.61
CA ARG A 284 -20.45 -2.17 -6.77
C ARG A 284 -20.07 -3.61 -7.12
N LYS A 285 -19.03 -3.81 -7.93
CA LYS A 285 -18.47 -5.12 -8.30
C LYS A 285 -17.07 -5.34 -7.72
N GLY A 286 -16.83 -4.77 -6.54
CA GLY A 286 -15.60 -4.92 -5.78
C GLY A 286 -14.42 -4.07 -6.26
N LEU A 287 -13.32 -4.13 -5.51
CA LEU A 287 -12.17 -3.26 -5.66
C LEU A 287 -11.42 -3.46 -6.97
N ALA A 288 -11.53 -4.64 -7.61
CA ALA A 288 -10.93 -4.89 -8.92
C ALA A 288 -11.47 -3.96 -10.02
N MET A 289 -12.64 -3.33 -9.82
CA MET A 289 -13.16 -2.33 -10.76
C MET A 289 -12.16 -1.19 -11.00
N LEU A 290 -11.45 -0.73 -9.95
CA LEU A 290 -10.52 0.38 -10.07
C LEU A 290 -9.30 0.07 -10.95
N PRO A 291 -8.46 -0.93 -10.65
CA PRO A 291 -7.31 -1.23 -11.50
C PRO A 291 -7.74 -1.56 -12.94
N ASN A 292 -8.88 -2.24 -13.13
CA ASN A 292 -9.41 -2.54 -14.46
C ASN A 292 -9.84 -1.27 -15.23
N ALA A 293 -10.49 -0.32 -14.56
CA ALA A 293 -10.89 0.94 -15.17
C ALA A 293 -9.66 1.80 -15.54
N ILE A 294 -8.63 1.83 -14.69
CA ILE A 294 -7.38 2.54 -15.00
C ILE A 294 -6.72 1.90 -16.22
N SER A 295 -6.56 0.57 -16.22
CA SER A 295 -5.94 -0.16 -17.31
C SER A 295 -6.69 -0.02 -18.65
N SER A 296 -8.03 0.07 -18.63
CA SER A 296 -8.84 0.16 -19.85
C SER A 296 -8.83 1.55 -20.49
N ARG A 297 -8.66 2.60 -19.69
CA ARG A 297 -8.67 4.00 -20.16
C ARG A 297 -7.32 4.45 -20.69
N SER A 298 -6.26 3.81 -20.24
CA SER A 298 -4.91 4.06 -20.72
C SER A 298 -4.63 3.20 -21.93
N ALA A 299 -5.05 3.68 -23.11
CA ALA A 299 -4.82 3.04 -24.41
C ALA A 299 -3.34 2.99 -24.86
N LEU A 300 -2.37 3.01 -23.93
CA LEU A 300 -0.93 3.13 -24.17
C LEU A 300 -0.10 2.03 -23.49
N PHE A 301 -0.71 0.98 -22.94
CA PHE A 301 0.03 -0.05 -22.21
C PHE A 301 0.21 -1.31 -23.03
N PHE A 302 1.44 -1.53 -23.51
CA PHE A 302 1.89 -2.85 -23.90
C PHE A 302 2.08 -3.70 -22.64
N PHE A 303 1.12 -4.57 -22.35
CA PHE A 303 1.28 -5.62 -21.36
C PHE A 303 2.31 -6.62 -21.85
N PHE A 304 3.53 -6.53 -21.33
CA PHE A 304 4.47 -7.65 -21.40
C PHE A 304 4.21 -8.56 -20.22
N VAL A 305 3.42 -9.61 -20.46
CA VAL A 305 3.40 -10.78 -19.58
C VAL A 305 4.77 -11.44 -19.71
N LEU A 306 5.62 -11.25 -18.70
CA LEU A 306 6.84 -12.04 -18.56
C LEU A 306 6.42 -13.46 -18.20
N SER A 307 6.13 -14.26 -19.22
CA SER A 307 5.78 -15.67 -19.07
C SER A 307 6.84 -16.34 -18.18
N LYS A 308 6.40 -16.89 -17.06
CA LYS A 308 7.22 -17.74 -16.20
C LYS A 308 7.67 -18.96 -17.01
N TYR A 309 8.98 -19.09 -17.20
CA TYR A 309 9.62 -20.38 -17.44
C TYR A 309 9.55 -21.23 -16.17
#